data_AF-A0A5E4JD45-F1
#
_entry.id   AF-A0A5E4JD45-F1
#
_cell.length_a   1.000
_cell.length_b   1.000
_cell.length_c   1.000
_cell.angle_alpha   90.00
_cell.angle_beta   90.00
_cell.angle_gamma   90.00
#
_symmetry.space_group_name_H-M   'P 1'
#
loop_
_entity.id
_entity.type
_entity.pdbx_description
1 polymer ?
#
loop_
_entity_poly.entity_id
_entity_poly.type
_entity_poly.pdbx_seq_one_letter_code
_entity_poly.pdbx_strand_id
1 'polypeptide(L)'
;MDAGQQAQDMALFVEKALGNSLSRAALRFCTKRCKCGRRVEIALEEYAGLKPKMCVGCKISSKIINFTISSLAKRGKVKDTDLMLCIKEPYWRKGLATVMEGIAHFGITKPFTGSSPFLIVWNITKACNLACKHCYEDAHIRAPDELTTEEALAAVDKLADAGIAYIAVSGGEPLMRPDFFQIAEHMKKKNIALSIATNGTLITKENAKKLKDVNCLYAQVSLDGSNAKTHNEFRGRESFERTIEGIKNLVENGISVGVSCTVTKHNYHEVEEAIDLSEKIGASIFMHYNFIPTGRGKEITKLDISPQQREKLLLMLAKQSGKRKVALLSTAPQYARVCSGFAVGSLTHFDIFGKDPEMAKVSSFLADFVGGCGTGRLYLAMEPNGDIKPCVFIPVKIGNIKESDFREMWLENRSLREIRDRKKFIGHCAICEFRASCGGCRARSYGYYGDLVHADPGCMLNVKDWEKITGKKSRKAGKKGKGKKVVKKRK
;
A
#
# COMPACT_ATOMS: atom_id res chain seq x y z
N MET A 1 -15.99 -9.43 27.84
CA MET A 1 -16.07 -9.88 26.45
C MET A 1 -14.70 -9.68 25.83
N ASP A 2 -14.09 -10.74 25.33
CA ASP A 2 -12.82 -10.66 24.60
C ASP A 2 -12.97 -9.65 23.44
N ALA A 3 -12.01 -8.74 23.30
CA ALA A 3 -11.98 -7.76 22.21
C ALA A 3 -11.96 -8.46 20.84
N GLY A 4 -11.37 -9.67 20.76
CA GLY A 4 -11.41 -10.51 19.57
C GLY A 4 -12.83 -10.96 19.19
N GLN A 5 -13.63 -11.36 20.18
CA GLN A 5 -15.03 -11.76 19.96
C GLN A 5 -15.88 -10.58 19.47
N GLN A 6 -15.71 -9.40 20.05
CA GLN A 6 -16.43 -8.20 19.63
C GLN A 6 -16.10 -7.79 18.18
N ALA A 7 -14.84 -7.93 17.78
CA ALA A 7 -14.38 -7.62 16.43
C ALA A 7 -14.99 -8.61 15.40
N GLN A 8 -15.06 -9.90 15.73
CA GLN A 8 -15.72 -10.91 14.91
C GLN A 8 -17.24 -10.70 14.80
N ASP A 9 -17.91 -10.36 15.90
CA ASP A 9 -19.34 -10.08 15.91
C ASP A 9 -19.66 -8.84 15.05
N MET A 10 -18.80 -7.82 15.08
CA MET A 10 -18.91 -6.65 14.20
C MET A 10 -18.74 -7.03 12.72
N ALA A 11 -17.75 -7.86 12.39
CA ALA A 11 -17.55 -8.33 11.02
C ALA A 11 -18.77 -9.09 10.48
N LEU A 12 -19.30 -10.04 11.26
CA LEU A 12 -20.49 -10.80 10.92
C LEU A 12 -21.73 -9.91 10.80
N PHE A 13 -21.84 -8.89 11.65
CA PHE A 13 -22.91 -7.91 11.54
C PHE A 13 -22.81 -7.09 10.26
N VAL A 14 -21.65 -6.50 9.96
CA VAL A 14 -21.44 -5.72 8.73
C VAL A 14 -21.73 -6.59 7.51
N GLU A 15 -21.31 -7.86 7.52
CA GLU A 15 -21.63 -8.82 6.47
C GLU A 15 -23.12 -9.06 6.29
N LYS A 16 -23.84 -9.33 7.38
CA LYS A 16 -25.30 -9.58 7.33
C LYS A 16 -26.09 -8.31 6.99
N ALA A 17 -25.69 -7.17 7.54
CA ALA A 17 -26.35 -5.89 7.38
C ALA A 17 -26.20 -5.34 5.96
N LEU A 18 -25.00 -5.43 5.38
CA LEU A 18 -24.72 -4.91 4.04
C LEU A 18 -24.88 -5.98 2.93
N GLY A 19 -24.94 -7.26 3.29
CA GLY A 19 -25.04 -8.37 2.34
C GLY A 19 -26.46 -8.71 1.87
N ASN A 20 -27.50 -8.28 2.61
CA ASN A 20 -28.89 -8.58 2.25
C ASN A 20 -29.36 -7.79 1.01
N SER A 21 -30.38 -8.32 0.31
CA SER A 21 -30.86 -7.77 -0.98
C SER A 21 -31.43 -6.34 -0.85
N LEU A 22 -32.14 -6.05 0.24
CA LEU A 22 -32.74 -4.74 0.52
C LEU A 22 -31.67 -3.67 0.77
N SER A 23 -30.70 -3.96 1.63
CA SER A 23 -29.56 -3.07 1.90
C SER A 23 -28.73 -2.83 0.64
N ARG A 24 -28.52 -3.86 -0.19
CA ARG A 24 -27.80 -3.69 -1.47
C ARG A 24 -28.60 -2.84 -2.47
N ALA A 25 -29.91 -3.00 -2.54
CA ALA A 25 -30.76 -2.15 -3.39
C ALA A 25 -30.73 -0.68 -2.93
N ALA A 26 -30.82 -0.44 -1.62
CA ALA A 26 -30.69 0.90 -1.03
C ALA A 26 -29.31 1.51 -1.32
N LEU A 27 -28.23 0.76 -1.10
CA LEU A 27 -26.88 1.21 -1.43
C LEU A 27 -26.73 1.51 -2.94
N ARG A 28 -27.27 0.68 -3.83
CA ARG A 28 -27.24 0.94 -5.29
C ARG A 28 -27.96 2.23 -5.66
N PHE A 29 -29.03 2.59 -4.96
CA PHE A 29 -29.68 3.88 -5.14
C PHE A 29 -28.81 5.04 -4.62
N CYS A 30 -28.22 4.88 -3.44
CA CYS A 30 -27.37 5.89 -2.80
C CYS A 30 -26.04 6.14 -3.53
N THR A 31 -25.58 5.17 -4.31
CA THR A 31 -24.28 5.19 -5.03
C THR A 31 -24.37 5.70 -6.46
N LYS A 32 -25.57 6.13 -6.91
CA LYS A 32 -25.74 6.77 -8.22
C LYS A 32 -25.07 8.15 -8.25
N ARG A 33 -24.58 8.53 -9.44
CA ARG A 33 -24.19 9.92 -9.74
C ARG A 33 -25.41 10.72 -10.17
N CYS A 34 -25.42 12.02 -9.88
CA CYS A 34 -26.41 12.98 -10.35
C CYS A 34 -25.74 14.31 -10.72
N LYS A 35 -26.52 15.30 -11.15
CA LYS A 35 -26.02 16.65 -11.47
C LYS A 35 -25.29 17.33 -10.31
N CYS A 36 -25.53 16.90 -9.07
CA CYS A 36 -24.85 17.42 -7.88
C CYS A 36 -23.48 16.76 -7.62
N GLY A 37 -23.16 15.63 -8.28
CA GLY A 37 -21.97 14.82 -8.04
C GLY A 37 -22.28 13.39 -7.58
N ARG A 38 -21.39 12.81 -6.75
CA ARG A 38 -21.58 11.49 -6.12
C ARG A 38 -22.54 11.64 -4.94
N ARG A 39 -23.70 10.98 -4.99
CA ARG A 39 -24.72 11.07 -3.92
C ARG A 39 -24.18 10.70 -2.54
N VAL A 40 -23.31 9.69 -2.44
CA VAL A 40 -22.70 9.28 -1.16
C VAL A 40 -21.79 10.38 -0.60
N GLU A 41 -20.97 11.01 -1.43
CA GLU A 41 -20.12 12.11 -0.96
C GLU A 41 -20.95 13.30 -0.48
N ILE A 42 -22.00 13.65 -1.22
CA ILE A 42 -22.93 14.74 -0.83
C ILE A 42 -23.62 14.42 0.50
N ALA A 43 -24.04 13.16 0.69
CA ALA A 43 -24.61 12.71 1.96
C ALA A 43 -23.60 12.81 3.11
N LEU A 44 -22.33 12.45 2.86
CA LEU A 44 -21.25 12.57 3.83
C LEU A 44 -20.92 14.04 4.15
N GLU A 45 -21.03 14.95 3.17
CA GLU A 45 -20.90 16.39 3.39
C GLU A 45 -21.97 16.92 4.34
N GLU A 46 -23.24 16.55 4.10
CA GLU A 46 -24.34 16.90 4.99
C GLU A 46 -24.14 16.30 6.40
N TYR A 47 -23.72 15.03 6.49
CA TYR A 47 -23.41 14.39 7.78
C TYR A 47 -22.32 15.14 8.54
N ALA A 48 -21.30 15.68 7.85
CA ALA A 48 -20.24 16.49 8.45
C ALA A 48 -20.67 17.91 8.85
N GLY A 49 -21.94 18.28 8.63
CA GLY A 49 -22.49 19.60 8.92
C GLY A 49 -22.22 20.64 7.83
N LEU A 50 -21.78 20.22 6.65
CA LEU A 50 -21.67 21.10 5.49
C LEU A 50 -23.05 21.29 4.84
N LYS A 51 -23.21 22.34 4.03
CA LYS A 51 -24.48 22.69 3.36
C LYS A 51 -24.39 22.47 1.84
N PRO A 52 -24.32 21.23 1.35
CA PRO A 52 -24.21 20.96 -0.08
C PRO A 52 -25.53 21.24 -0.82
N LYS A 53 -25.45 21.53 -2.12
CA LYS A 53 -26.63 21.60 -3.00
C LYS A 53 -27.15 20.20 -3.28
N MET A 54 -28.43 19.94 -2.97
CA MET A 54 -29.01 18.60 -3.03
C MET A 54 -30.27 18.53 -3.89
N CYS A 55 -30.28 17.63 -4.88
CA CYS A 55 -31.51 17.21 -5.55
C CYS A 55 -32.31 16.24 -4.66
N VAL A 56 -33.54 15.89 -5.07
CA VAL A 56 -34.40 14.95 -4.32
C VAL A 56 -33.70 13.61 -4.07
N GLY A 57 -32.98 13.10 -5.08
CA GLY A 57 -32.20 11.88 -4.93
C GLY A 57 -31.12 11.97 -3.84
N CYS A 58 -30.41 13.10 -3.76
CA CYS A 58 -29.41 13.33 -2.71
C CYS A 58 -30.06 13.37 -1.32
N LYS A 59 -31.17 14.09 -1.16
CA LYS A 59 -31.88 14.18 0.13
C LYS A 59 -32.33 12.81 0.66
N ILE A 60 -32.81 11.93 -0.23
CA ILE A 60 -33.18 10.56 0.13
C ILE A 60 -31.93 9.77 0.52
N SER A 61 -30.86 9.87 -0.28
CA SER A 61 -29.60 9.18 0.00
C SER A 61 -28.99 9.61 1.33
N SER A 62 -29.00 10.91 1.65
CA SER A 62 -28.51 11.43 2.93
C SER A 62 -29.23 10.82 4.12
N LYS A 63 -30.57 10.73 4.10
CA LYS A 63 -31.32 10.10 5.19
C LYS A 63 -30.89 8.64 5.42
N ILE A 64 -30.72 7.89 4.33
CA ILE A 64 -30.30 6.48 4.38
C ILE A 64 -28.86 6.36 4.91
N ILE A 65 -27.93 7.13 4.35
CA ILE A 65 -26.51 7.10 4.71
C ILE A 65 -26.30 7.57 6.14
N ASN A 66 -26.89 8.70 6.56
CA ASN A 66 -26.77 9.23 7.92
C ASN A 66 -27.29 8.23 8.95
N PHE A 67 -28.44 7.62 8.70
CA PHE A 67 -28.97 6.56 9.57
C PHE A 67 -28.00 5.37 9.67
N THR A 68 -27.45 4.93 8.54
CA THR A 68 -26.52 3.80 8.49
C THR A 68 -25.23 4.10 9.27
N ILE A 69 -24.65 5.29 9.05
CA ILE A 69 -23.42 5.73 9.70
C ILE A 69 -23.61 5.87 11.21
N SER A 70 -24.63 6.60 11.66
CA SER A 70 -24.88 6.75 13.11
C SER A 70 -25.22 5.42 13.78
N SER A 71 -25.89 4.49 13.09
CA SER A 71 -26.14 3.14 13.62
C SER A 71 -24.85 2.34 13.78
N LEU A 72 -23.94 2.42 12.80
CA LEU A 72 -22.62 1.79 12.87
C LEU A 72 -21.73 2.44 13.94
N ALA A 73 -21.70 3.77 14.03
CA ALA A 73 -20.92 4.52 15.01
C ALA A 73 -21.33 4.15 16.45
N LYS A 74 -22.65 4.18 16.73
CA LYS A 74 -23.20 3.79 18.03
C LYS A 74 -22.82 2.37 18.43
N ARG A 75 -22.84 1.41 17.50
CA ARG A 75 -22.47 0.01 17.75
C ARG A 75 -20.96 -0.19 17.87
N GLY A 76 -20.17 0.55 17.08
CA GLY A 76 -18.71 0.59 17.16
C GLY A 76 -18.18 1.38 18.35
N LYS A 77 -19.06 1.97 19.17
CA LYS A 77 -18.71 2.86 20.29
C LYS A 77 -17.84 4.05 19.87
N VAL A 78 -17.98 4.49 18.62
CA VAL A 78 -17.33 5.69 18.10
C VAL A 78 -18.26 6.87 18.35
N LYS A 79 -17.73 7.98 18.89
CA LYS A 79 -18.55 9.19 19.09
C LYS A 79 -18.85 9.82 17.73
N ASP A 80 -20.11 10.18 17.50
CA ASP A 80 -20.54 10.85 16.26
C ASP A 80 -19.74 12.13 15.99
N THR A 81 -19.32 12.86 17.04
CA THR A 81 -18.47 14.06 16.91
C THR A 81 -17.12 13.78 16.26
N ASP A 82 -16.48 12.67 16.65
CA ASP A 82 -15.15 12.30 16.16
C ASP A 82 -15.24 11.83 14.70
N LEU A 83 -16.32 11.12 14.38
CA LEU A 83 -16.60 10.68 13.02
C LEU A 83 -16.91 11.86 12.09
N MET A 84 -17.71 12.83 12.56
CA MET A 84 -17.97 14.07 11.82
C MET A 84 -16.68 14.84 11.52
N LEU A 85 -15.76 14.95 12.50
CA LEU A 85 -14.47 15.61 12.29
C LEU A 85 -13.64 14.93 11.20
N CYS A 86 -13.58 13.59 11.19
CA CYS A 86 -12.91 12.85 10.11
C CYS A 86 -13.58 13.07 8.75
N ILE A 87 -14.91 13.07 8.68
CA ILE A 87 -15.67 13.22 7.43
C ILE A 87 -15.62 14.67 6.89
N LYS A 88 -15.26 15.67 7.71
CA LYS A 88 -15.01 17.03 7.20
C LYS A 88 -13.86 17.08 6.20
N GLU A 89 -12.88 16.20 6.35
CA GLU A 89 -11.75 16.08 5.42
C GLU A 89 -12.19 15.40 4.10
N PRO A 90 -11.98 16.05 2.92
CA PRO A 90 -12.46 15.53 1.64
C PRO A 90 -11.96 14.13 1.27
N TYR A 91 -10.69 13.81 1.60
CA TYR A 91 -10.10 12.51 1.24
C TYR A 91 -10.74 11.36 2.03
N TRP A 92 -11.16 11.59 3.29
CA TRP A 92 -11.94 10.62 4.07
C TRP A 92 -13.32 10.39 3.46
N ARG A 93 -13.99 11.45 2.99
CA ARG A 93 -15.28 11.32 2.27
C ARG A 93 -15.16 10.49 1.01
N LYS A 94 -14.16 10.80 0.17
CA LYS A 94 -13.85 10.05 -1.06
C LYS A 94 -13.60 8.58 -0.76
N GLY A 95 -12.80 8.28 0.28
CA GLY A 95 -12.52 6.93 0.73
C GLY A 95 -13.78 6.16 1.14
N LEU A 96 -14.60 6.74 2.02
CA LEU A 96 -15.84 6.11 2.46
C LEU A 96 -16.84 5.90 1.32
N ALA A 97 -16.95 6.87 0.41
CA ALA A 97 -17.78 6.73 -0.79
C ALA A 97 -17.31 5.56 -1.66
N THR A 98 -16.00 5.43 -1.87
CA THR A 98 -15.39 4.31 -2.60
C THR A 98 -15.63 2.95 -1.93
N VAL A 99 -15.67 2.90 -0.59
CA VAL A 99 -16.06 1.70 0.15
C VAL A 99 -17.52 1.33 -0.14
N MET A 100 -18.45 2.27 0.08
CA MET A 100 -19.89 2.02 -0.06
C MET A 100 -20.28 1.66 -1.50
N GLU A 101 -19.72 2.35 -2.48
CA GLU A 101 -19.90 2.05 -3.91
C GLU A 101 -19.28 0.70 -4.29
N GLY A 102 -18.12 0.35 -3.73
CA GLY A 102 -17.49 -0.95 -3.93
C GLY A 102 -18.38 -2.09 -3.44
N ILE A 103 -18.96 -1.94 -2.24
CA ILE A 103 -19.93 -2.92 -1.69
C ILE A 103 -21.18 -2.99 -2.56
N ALA A 104 -21.69 -1.86 -3.08
CA ALA A 104 -22.87 -1.85 -3.94
C ALA A 104 -22.64 -2.58 -5.28
N HIS A 105 -21.43 -2.49 -5.82
CA HIS A 105 -21.05 -3.08 -7.10
C HIS A 105 -20.54 -4.53 -6.97
N PHE A 106 -19.48 -4.76 -6.21
CA PHE A 106 -18.84 -6.08 -6.04
C PHE A 106 -19.49 -6.96 -4.97
N GLY A 107 -20.35 -6.38 -4.12
CA GLY A 107 -20.76 -7.04 -2.89
C GLY A 107 -19.64 -7.06 -1.85
N ILE A 108 -19.89 -7.77 -0.76
CA ILE A 108 -18.89 -7.93 0.30
C ILE A 108 -17.93 -9.03 -0.12
N THR A 109 -16.70 -8.63 -0.45
CA THR A 109 -15.64 -9.51 -0.91
C THR A 109 -14.59 -9.69 0.18
N LYS A 110 -14.03 -10.90 0.28
CA LYS A 110 -12.88 -11.22 1.13
C LYS A 110 -11.72 -11.67 0.23
N PRO A 111 -10.75 -10.78 -0.07
CA PRO A 111 -10.62 -9.43 0.46
C PRO A 111 -11.42 -8.39 -0.36
N PHE A 112 -11.72 -7.24 0.24
CA PHE A 112 -12.55 -6.11 -0.21
C PHE A 112 -11.97 -5.35 -1.40
N THR A 113 -12.79 -5.04 -2.39
CA THR A 113 -12.41 -4.23 -3.57
C THR A 113 -13.25 -2.95 -3.63
N GLY A 114 -12.61 -1.79 -3.73
CA GLY A 114 -13.29 -0.50 -3.86
C GLY A 114 -13.89 -0.27 -5.26
N SER A 115 -14.85 0.64 -5.40
CA SER A 115 -15.38 1.06 -6.71
C SER A 115 -14.40 1.86 -7.57
N SER A 116 -13.29 2.28 -6.96
CA SER A 116 -12.15 3.01 -7.52
C SER A 116 -10.94 2.67 -6.64
N PRO A 117 -9.68 2.80 -7.11
CA PRO A 117 -8.54 2.71 -6.21
C PRO A 117 -8.55 3.87 -5.21
N PHE A 118 -8.10 3.61 -3.97
CA PHE A 118 -7.89 4.67 -2.98
C PHE A 118 -6.66 5.51 -3.28
N LEU A 119 -5.64 4.86 -3.85
CA LEU A 119 -4.32 5.39 -4.11
C LEU A 119 -3.92 5.18 -5.57
N ILE A 120 -3.34 6.22 -6.18
CA ILE A 120 -2.51 6.06 -7.38
C ILE A 120 -1.07 6.32 -7.01
N VAL A 121 -0.18 5.39 -7.36
CA VAL A 121 1.27 5.64 -7.33
C VAL A 121 1.67 6.13 -8.72
N TRP A 122 1.99 7.42 -8.85
CA TRP A 122 2.29 8.03 -10.14
C TRP A 122 3.79 8.24 -10.30
N ASN A 123 4.41 7.47 -11.18
CA ASN A 123 5.73 7.78 -11.68
C ASN A 123 5.63 8.99 -12.60
N ILE A 124 6.00 10.17 -12.11
CA ILE A 124 5.70 11.43 -12.80
C ILE A 124 6.72 11.78 -13.89
N THR A 125 7.91 11.17 -13.83
CA THR A 125 8.99 11.32 -14.80
C THR A 125 9.90 10.08 -14.80
N LYS A 126 10.62 9.83 -15.90
CA LYS A 126 11.76 8.89 -15.98
C LYS A 126 13.10 9.54 -15.59
N ALA A 127 13.14 10.86 -15.42
CA ALA A 127 14.37 11.57 -15.05
C ALA A 127 14.77 11.27 -13.60
N CYS A 128 16.01 10.84 -13.37
CA CYS A 128 16.55 10.60 -12.03
C CYS A 128 18.02 11.03 -11.96
N ASN A 129 18.40 11.64 -10.84
CA ASN A 129 19.77 12.04 -10.57
C ASN A 129 20.65 10.93 -9.95
N LEU A 130 20.11 9.72 -9.73
CA LEU A 130 20.82 8.55 -9.20
C LEU A 130 20.81 7.36 -10.18
N ALA A 131 21.51 6.27 -9.84
CA ALA A 131 21.66 5.10 -10.68
C ALA A 131 21.53 3.78 -9.88
N CYS A 132 20.50 3.68 -9.04
CA CYS A 132 20.30 2.59 -8.09
C CYS A 132 20.29 1.21 -8.75
N LYS A 133 21.00 0.23 -8.16
CA LYS A 133 21.11 -1.14 -8.67
C LYS A 133 19.76 -1.88 -8.78
N HIS A 134 18.79 -1.51 -7.95
CA HIS A 134 17.47 -2.17 -7.85
C HIS A 134 16.33 -1.37 -8.50
N CYS A 135 16.64 -0.27 -9.21
CA CYS A 135 15.62 0.65 -9.73
C CYS A 135 14.60 -0.07 -10.60
N TYR A 136 13.36 -0.16 -10.12
CA TYR A 136 12.27 -0.83 -10.83
C TYR A 136 11.85 -0.10 -12.10
N GLU A 137 12.03 1.23 -12.11
CA GLU A 137 11.60 2.13 -13.18
C GLU A 137 12.59 2.20 -14.34
N ASP A 138 13.81 1.71 -14.10
CA ASP A 138 14.98 1.90 -14.96
C ASP A 138 15.19 3.36 -15.36
N ALA A 139 15.08 4.24 -14.35
CA ALA A 139 15.08 5.68 -14.54
C ALA A 139 16.48 6.24 -14.87
N HIS A 140 16.50 7.15 -15.84
CA HIS A 140 17.69 7.82 -16.36
C HIS A 140 17.35 9.28 -16.69
N ILE A 141 17.09 9.56 -17.97
CA ILE A 141 16.69 10.88 -18.47
C ILE A 141 15.18 10.93 -18.65
N ARG A 142 14.65 12.14 -18.80
CA ARG A 142 13.25 12.37 -19.15
C ARG A 142 12.91 11.63 -20.43
N ALA A 143 11.83 10.87 -20.44
CA ALA A 143 11.36 10.20 -21.65
C ALA A 143 10.68 11.22 -22.60
N PRO A 144 10.75 11.02 -23.92
CA PRO A 144 10.17 11.96 -24.89
C PRO A 144 8.63 11.92 -24.90
N ASP A 145 8.02 10.84 -24.45
CA ASP A 145 6.57 10.62 -24.44
C ASP A 145 5.91 10.93 -23.08
N GLU A 146 6.63 11.55 -22.14
CA GLU A 146 6.07 11.98 -20.87
C GLU A 146 4.93 12.98 -21.07
N LEU A 147 3.90 12.90 -20.22
CA LEU A 147 2.78 13.83 -20.25
C LEU A 147 3.27 15.27 -20.16
N THR A 148 2.75 16.14 -21.04
CA THR A 148 2.95 17.58 -20.91
C THR A 148 2.34 18.08 -19.60
N THR A 149 2.61 19.34 -19.23
CA THR A 149 1.99 19.97 -18.07
C THR A 149 0.46 19.93 -18.18
N GLU A 150 -0.09 20.27 -19.33
CA GLU A 150 -1.53 20.29 -19.60
C GLU A 150 -2.14 18.89 -19.49
N GLU A 151 -1.49 17.88 -20.09
CA GLU A 151 -1.94 16.50 -20.00
C GLU A 151 -1.87 15.96 -18.57
N ALA A 152 -0.86 16.35 -17.79
CA ALA A 152 -0.73 15.97 -16.39
C ALA A 152 -1.83 16.60 -15.52
N LEU A 153 -2.15 17.88 -15.73
CA LEU A 153 -3.27 18.55 -15.04
C LEU A 153 -4.61 17.89 -15.40
N ALA A 154 -4.83 17.55 -16.67
CA ALA A 154 -6.02 16.82 -17.13
C ALA A 154 -6.09 15.41 -16.53
N ALA A 155 -4.96 14.72 -16.35
CA ALA A 155 -4.90 13.44 -15.67
C ALA A 155 -5.35 13.56 -14.21
N VAL A 156 -4.89 14.58 -13.48
CA VAL A 156 -5.35 14.88 -12.11
C VAL A 156 -6.86 15.11 -12.06
N ASP A 157 -7.42 15.83 -13.04
CA ASP A 157 -8.86 16.06 -13.14
C ASP A 157 -9.63 14.74 -13.31
N LYS A 158 -9.20 13.89 -14.24
CA LYS A 158 -9.81 12.55 -14.45
C LYS A 158 -9.75 11.68 -13.20
N LEU A 159 -8.61 11.69 -12.49
CA LEU A 159 -8.46 10.94 -11.23
C LEU A 159 -9.35 11.51 -10.12
N ALA A 160 -9.46 12.84 -10.00
CA ALA A 160 -10.36 13.48 -9.06
C ALA A 160 -11.83 13.07 -9.32
N ASP A 161 -12.25 13.09 -10.58
CA ASP A 161 -13.59 12.70 -11.01
C ASP A 161 -13.87 11.20 -10.81
N ALA A 162 -12.83 10.36 -10.90
CA ALA A 162 -12.90 8.94 -10.56
C ALA A 162 -13.00 8.67 -9.04
N GLY A 163 -12.89 9.71 -8.20
CA GLY A 163 -12.99 9.59 -6.75
C GLY A 163 -11.68 9.20 -6.07
N ILE A 164 -10.54 9.39 -6.73
CA ILE A 164 -9.23 9.13 -6.13
C ILE A 164 -9.02 10.12 -4.99
N ALA A 165 -8.73 9.57 -3.81
CA ALA A 165 -8.50 10.33 -2.59
C ALA A 165 -7.04 10.74 -2.43
N TYR A 166 -6.13 9.93 -2.97
CA TYR A 166 -4.71 10.02 -2.66
C TYR A 166 -3.83 9.71 -3.88
N ILE A 167 -2.79 10.53 -4.09
CA ILE A 167 -1.73 10.26 -5.07
C ILE A 167 -0.39 10.25 -4.33
N ALA A 168 0.34 9.14 -4.46
CA ALA A 168 1.74 9.04 -4.08
C ALA A 168 2.59 9.29 -5.34
N VAL A 169 3.22 10.47 -5.41
CA VAL A 169 4.07 10.81 -6.55
C VAL A 169 5.44 10.16 -6.35
N SER A 170 5.89 9.45 -7.37
CA SER A 170 7.18 8.76 -7.48
C SER A 170 7.72 8.97 -8.90
N GLY A 171 8.46 8.00 -9.43
CA GLY A 171 9.02 8.02 -10.79
C GLY A 171 10.33 8.78 -10.82
N GLY A 172 11.31 8.21 -11.53
CA GLY A 172 12.70 8.64 -11.47
C GLY A 172 13.03 9.26 -10.11
N GLU A 173 13.27 10.58 -10.11
CA GLU A 173 13.11 11.43 -8.94
C GLU A 173 12.04 12.51 -9.21
N PRO A 174 10.94 12.60 -8.44
CA PRO A 174 9.85 13.55 -8.72
C PRO A 174 10.30 15.01 -8.87
N LEU A 175 11.24 15.44 -8.03
CA LEU A 175 11.75 16.81 -8.05
C LEU A 175 12.67 17.13 -9.23
N MET A 176 12.97 16.15 -10.10
CA MET A 176 13.62 16.39 -11.39
C MET A 176 12.63 16.88 -12.46
N ARG A 177 11.32 16.78 -12.21
CA ARG A 177 10.29 17.28 -13.14
C ARG A 177 10.07 18.79 -12.92
N PRO A 178 10.30 19.67 -13.92
CA PRO A 178 10.26 21.13 -13.73
C PRO A 178 8.92 21.68 -13.23
N ASP A 179 7.81 21.09 -13.67
CA ASP A 179 6.42 21.48 -13.37
C ASP A 179 5.82 20.71 -12.18
N PHE A 180 6.63 19.99 -11.39
CA PHE A 180 6.15 19.18 -10.25
C PHE A 180 5.25 19.96 -9.29
N PHE A 181 5.69 21.14 -8.84
CA PHE A 181 4.92 21.93 -7.87
C PHE A 181 3.62 22.50 -8.46
N GLN A 182 3.58 22.77 -9.77
CA GLN A 182 2.34 23.17 -10.46
C GLN A 182 1.31 22.04 -10.45
N ILE A 183 1.75 20.80 -10.70
CA ILE A 183 0.90 19.62 -10.66
C ILE A 183 0.43 19.34 -9.22
N ALA A 184 1.33 19.44 -8.23
CA ALA A 184 1.00 19.25 -6.82
C ALA A 184 -0.03 20.29 -6.30
N GLU A 185 0.12 21.57 -6.68
CA GLU A 185 -0.84 22.63 -6.41
C GLU A 185 -2.23 22.29 -6.98
N HIS A 186 -2.28 21.71 -8.19
CA HIS A 186 -3.54 21.29 -8.81
C HIS A 186 -4.18 20.09 -8.10
N MET A 187 -3.37 19.11 -7.64
CA MET A 187 -3.86 18.01 -6.80
C MET A 187 -4.53 18.54 -5.52
N LYS A 188 -3.89 19.51 -4.85
CA LYS A 188 -4.45 20.18 -3.67
C LYS A 188 -5.78 20.87 -3.99
N LYS A 189 -5.87 21.63 -5.09
CA LYS A 189 -7.13 22.27 -5.56
C LYS A 189 -8.24 21.26 -5.83
N LYS A 190 -7.90 20.06 -6.27
CA LYS A 190 -8.84 18.95 -6.54
C LYS A 190 -9.13 18.08 -5.32
N ASN A 191 -8.71 18.52 -4.13
CA ASN A 191 -8.87 17.79 -2.87
C ASN A 191 -8.33 16.35 -2.95
N ILE A 192 -7.16 16.19 -3.58
CA ILE A 192 -6.41 14.95 -3.60
C ILE A 192 -5.23 15.11 -2.63
N ALA A 193 -5.12 14.19 -1.68
CA ALA A 193 -4.00 14.16 -0.76
C ALA A 193 -2.72 13.70 -1.47
N LEU A 194 -1.59 14.30 -1.10
CA LEU A 194 -0.29 14.07 -1.71
C LEU A 194 0.67 13.38 -0.73
N SER A 195 1.38 12.35 -1.21
CA SER A 195 2.71 12.02 -0.71
C SER A 195 3.74 12.01 -1.83
N ILE A 196 5.00 12.09 -1.43
CA ILE A 196 6.15 11.96 -2.32
C ILE A 196 7.01 10.77 -1.92
N ALA A 197 7.45 9.98 -2.90
CA ALA A 197 8.52 9.01 -2.76
C ALA A 197 9.77 9.57 -3.48
N THR A 198 10.80 9.90 -2.71
CA THR A 198 12.00 10.62 -3.17
C THR A 198 13.27 9.95 -2.67
N ASN A 199 14.38 10.13 -3.41
CA ASN A 199 15.72 9.77 -2.94
C ASN A 199 16.27 10.75 -1.89
N GLY A 200 15.59 11.87 -1.65
CA GLY A 200 15.90 12.86 -0.61
C GLY A 200 16.97 13.88 -1.00
N THR A 201 17.76 13.63 -2.05
CA THR A 201 18.94 14.46 -2.39
C THR A 201 18.60 15.86 -2.90
N LEU A 202 17.38 16.09 -3.37
CA LEU A 202 16.89 17.38 -3.85
C LEU A 202 16.00 18.09 -2.82
N ILE A 203 15.89 17.55 -1.61
CA ILE A 203 15.07 18.14 -0.55
C ILE A 203 15.87 19.18 0.21
N THR A 204 15.96 20.36 -0.38
CA THR A 204 16.46 21.57 0.30
C THR A 204 15.41 22.08 1.29
N LYS A 205 15.80 23.02 2.18
CA LYS A 205 14.85 23.72 3.05
C LYS A 205 13.73 24.41 2.27
N GLU A 206 14.07 24.98 1.10
CA GLU A 206 13.09 25.59 0.21
C GLU A 206 12.11 24.56 -0.37
N ASN A 207 12.61 23.44 -0.88
CA ASN A 207 11.74 22.39 -1.44
C ASN A 207 10.89 21.72 -0.36
N ALA A 208 11.42 21.53 0.86
CA ALA A 208 10.64 21.03 2.00
C ALA A 208 9.50 21.99 2.37
N LYS A 209 9.74 23.30 2.35
CA LYS A 209 8.69 24.32 2.55
C LYS A 209 7.65 24.27 1.43
N LYS A 210 8.06 24.23 0.16
CA LYS A 210 7.13 24.12 -0.98
C LYS A 210 6.27 22.85 -0.90
N LEU A 211 6.84 21.72 -0.47
CA LEU A 211 6.11 20.48 -0.22
C LEU A 211 5.06 20.66 0.89
N LYS A 212 5.39 21.38 1.96
CA LYS A 212 4.44 21.71 3.02
C LYS A 212 3.30 22.59 2.49
N ASP A 213 3.62 23.58 1.67
CA ASP A 213 2.65 24.54 1.10
C ASP A 213 1.63 23.85 0.18
N VAL A 214 2.03 22.82 -0.58
CA VAL A 214 1.12 21.98 -1.39
C VAL A 214 0.42 20.88 -0.57
N ASN A 215 0.52 20.92 0.76
CA ASN A 215 -0.09 19.96 1.69
C ASN A 215 0.38 18.51 1.47
N CYS A 216 1.67 18.31 1.21
CA CYS A 216 2.28 16.99 1.21
C CYS A 216 2.22 16.40 2.63
N LEU A 217 1.41 15.35 2.82
CA LEU A 217 1.15 14.77 4.13
C LEU A 217 2.26 13.84 4.60
N TYR A 218 2.96 13.22 3.66
CA TYR A 218 3.94 12.18 3.93
C TYR A 218 5.04 12.18 2.87
N ALA A 219 6.28 12.01 3.32
CA ALA A 219 7.44 11.81 2.45
C ALA A 219 8.07 10.45 2.74
N GLN A 220 8.07 9.59 1.74
CA GLN A 220 8.85 8.36 1.76
C GLN A 220 10.24 8.64 1.20
N VAL A 221 11.25 8.60 2.07
CA VAL A 221 12.63 8.85 1.68
C VAL A 221 13.41 7.55 1.63
N SER A 222 14.15 7.39 0.56
CA SER A 222 14.85 6.17 0.19
C SER A 222 16.24 6.09 0.84
N LEU A 223 16.46 5.15 1.77
CA LEU A 223 17.73 4.95 2.49
C LEU A 223 18.06 3.45 2.65
N ASP A 224 18.96 2.91 1.81
CA ASP A 224 19.26 1.46 1.75
C ASP A 224 20.53 1.02 2.49
N GLY A 225 20.95 1.75 3.52
CA GLY A 225 22.12 1.40 4.33
C GLY A 225 22.16 2.21 5.61
N SER A 226 22.83 1.69 6.65
CA SER A 226 23.02 2.42 7.90
C SER A 226 24.15 3.45 7.84
N ASN A 227 24.95 3.40 6.77
CA ASN A 227 26.12 4.23 6.55
C ASN A 227 26.30 4.60 5.07
N ALA A 228 27.17 5.58 4.81
CA ALA A 228 27.45 6.10 3.47
C ALA A 228 27.92 5.03 2.49
N LYS A 229 28.84 4.15 2.91
CA LYS A 229 29.38 3.09 2.05
C LYS A 229 28.27 2.18 1.53
N THR A 230 27.47 1.60 2.43
CA THR A 230 26.41 0.65 2.05
C THR A 230 25.34 1.32 1.20
N HIS A 231 24.92 2.53 1.55
CA HIS A 231 23.91 3.28 0.82
C HIS A 231 24.39 3.73 -0.58
N ASN A 232 25.53 4.40 -0.67
CA ASN A 232 26.05 4.98 -1.91
C ASN A 232 26.36 3.87 -2.93
N GLU A 233 26.93 2.74 -2.49
CA GLU A 233 27.20 1.62 -3.38
C GLU A 233 25.91 1.03 -4.00
N PHE A 234 24.82 0.99 -3.24
CA PHE A 234 23.55 0.46 -3.73
C PHE A 234 22.76 1.47 -4.58
N ARG A 235 22.91 2.77 -4.29
CA ARG A 235 22.26 3.90 -4.98
C ARG A 235 23.05 4.42 -6.19
N GLY A 236 24.29 3.99 -6.34
CA GLY A 236 25.15 4.20 -7.52
C GLY A 236 25.82 5.57 -7.59
N ARG A 237 25.65 6.44 -6.59
CA ARG A 237 26.30 7.75 -6.46
C ARG A 237 26.41 8.12 -4.98
N GLU A 238 27.28 9.08 -4.67
CA GLU A 238 27.34 9.70 -3.33
C GLU A 238 26.03 10.48 -3.05
N SER A 239 25.17 9.89 -2.22
CA SER A 239 23.85 10.43 -1.90
C SER A 239 23.52 10.44 -0.41
N PHE A 240 24.16 9.60 0.41
CA PHE A 240 23.80 9.37 1.81
C PHE A 240 23.66 10.68 2.62
N GLU A 241 24.67 11.55 2.61
CA GLU A 241 24.68 12.78 3.38
C GLU A 241 23.54 13.71 2.97
N ARG A 242 23.31 13.85 1.65
CA ARG A 242 22.22 14.66 1.11
C ARG A 242 20.85 14.06 1.41
N THR A 243 20.73 12.74 1.39
CA THR A 243 19.50 12.04 1.78
C THR A 243 19.19 12.27 3.25
N ILE A 244 20.18 12.16 4.15
CA ILE A 244 20.01 12.44 5.59
C ILE A 244 19.61 13.89 5.83
N GLU A 245 20.26 14.84 5.16
CA GLU A 245 19.90 16.26 5.26
C GLU A 245 18.48 16.53 4.72
N GLY A 246 18.11 15.90 3.61
CA GLY A 246 16.76 15.97 3.06
C GLY A 246 15.69 15.45 4.03
N ILE A 247 15.97 14.36 4.75
CA ILE A 247 15.08 13.83 5.80
C ILE A 247 14.90 14.86 6.91
N LYS A 248 15.99 15.45 7.42
CA LYS A 248 15.92 16.47 8.48
C LYS A 248 15.12 17.69 8.03
N ASN A 249 15.35 18.19 6.82
CA ASN A 249 14.61 19.33 6.26
C ASN A 249 13.09 19.07 6.24
N LEU A 250 12.65 17.85 5.91
CA LEU A 250 11.23 17.47 5.93
C LEU A 250 10.67 17.42 7.35
N VAL A 251 11.41 16.81 8.28
CA VAL A 251 11.03 16.70 9.70
C VAL A 251 10.89 18.10 10.32
N GLU A 252 11.85 19.00 10.08
CA GLU A 252 11.84 20.38 10.56
C GLU A 252 10.64 21.19 10.01
N ASN A 253 10.15 20.86 8.81
CA ASN A 253 8.95 21.47 8.22
C ASN A 253 7.63 20.77 8.63
N GLY A 254 7.69 19.82 9.56
CA GLY A 254 6.52 19.11 10.07
C GLY A 254 5.83 18.24 9.01
N ILE A 255 6.61 17.67 8.08
CA ILE A 255 6.15 16.63 7.16
C ILE A 255 6.47 15.27 7.80
N SER A 256 5.50 14.36 7.83
CA SER A 256 5.75 13.00 8.34
C SER A 256 6.70 12.26 7.39
N VAL A 257 7.83 11.78 7.89
CA VAL A 257 8.84 11.08 7.08
C VAL A 257 8.87 9.60 7.37
N GLY A 258 8.83 8.78 6.32
CA GLY A 258 9.14 7.36 6.41
C GLY A 258 10.40 7.02 5.66
N VAL A 259 11.35 6.40 6.34
CA VAL A 259 12.53 5.83 5.71
C VAL A 259 12.14 4.50 5.06
N SER A 260 12.38 4.39 3.76
CA SER A 260 12.18 3.19 2.96
C SER A 260 13.52 2.53 2.66
N CYS A 261 13.63 1.25 3.01
CA CYS A 261 14.84 0.46 2.80
C CYS A 261 14.50 -0.83 2.06
N THR A 262 14.99 -0.98 0.83
CA THR A 262 14.92 -2.22 0.07
C THR A 262 15.94 -3.18 0.65
N VAL A 263 15.46 -4.19 1.39
CA VAL A 263 16.36 -5.13 2.05
C VAL A 263 16.77 -6.23 1.08
N THR A 264 18.08 -6.35 0.90
CA THR A 264 18.74 -7.37 0.10
C THR A 264 19.85 -8.01 0.93
N LYS A 265 20.51 -9.06 0.42
CA LYS A 265 21.70 -9.64 1.06
C LYS A 265 22.82 -8.62 1.31
N HIS A 266 22.85 -7.53 0.53
CA HIS A 266 23.81 -6.44 0.67
C HIS A 266 23.72 -5.75 2.03
N ASN A 267 22.51 -5.41 2.47
CA ASN A 267 22.27 -4.59 3.67
C ASN A 267 21.48 -5.33 4.77
N TYR A 268 21.13 -6.61 4.57
CA TYR A 268 20.33 -7.41 5.52
C TYR A 268 20.88 -7.42 6.95
N HIS A 269 22.19 -7.34 7.10
CA HIS A 269 22.87 -7.36 8.40
C HIS A 269 22.89 -6.01 9.10
N GLU A 270 22.52 -4.91 8.42
CA GLU A 270 22.49 -3.54 8.95
C GLU A 270 21.08 -3.03 9.25
N VAL A 271 20.05 -3.88 9.17
CA VAL A 271 18.66 -3.43 9.22
C VAL A 271 18.29 -2.83 10.58
N GLU A 272 18.81 -3.37 11.68
CA GLU A 272 18.52 -2.82 13.02
C GLU A 272 19.20 -1.44 13.19
N GLU A 273 20.42 -1.29 12.71
CA GLU A 273 21.16 -0.02 12.69
C GLU A 273 20.47 1.01 11.78
N ALA A 274 19.89 0.59 10.66
CA ALA A 274 19.11 1.46 9.79
C ALA A 274 17.80 1.93 10.47
N ILE A 275 17.17 1.08 11.28
CA ILE A 275 16.01 1.46 12.12
C ILE A 275 16.44 2.50 13.17
N ASP A 276 17.53 2.24 13.88
CA ASP A 276 18.07 3.16 14.90
C ASP A 276 18.44 4.53 14.29
N LEU A 277 19.07 4.52 13.12
CA LEU A 277 19.37 5.74 12.37
C LEU A 277 18.10 6.50 11.99
N SER A 278 17.07 5.79 11.50
CA SER A 278 15.79 6.39 11.11
C SER A 278 15.11 7.08 12.28
N GLU A 279 15.11 6.44 13.45
CA GLU A 279 14.58 7.02 14.70
C GLU A 279 15.40 8.25 15.13
N LYS A 280 16.73 8.17 15.06
CA LYS A 280 17.65 9.26 15.42
C LYS A 280 17.45 10.52 14.56
N ILE A 281 17.17 10.36 13.26
CA ILE A 281 16.96 11.50 12.34
C ILE A 281 15.51 11.98 12.31
N GLY A 282 14.65 11.48 13.20
CA GLY A 282 13.28 11.96 13.40
C GLY A 282 12.24 11.38 12.44
N ALA A 283 12.54 10.28 11.74
CA ALA A 283 11.54 9.60 10.92
C ALA A 283 10.45 8.98 11.79
N SER A 284 9.20 9.11 11.36
CA SER A 284 8.05 8.51 12.02
C SER A 284 7.86 7.04 11.65
N ILE A 285 8.39 6.61 10.50
CA ILE A 285 8.23 5.25 9.96
C ILE A 285 9.56 4.72 9.45
N PHE A 286 9.82 3.44 9.72
CA PHE A 286 10.78 2.64 8.96
C PHE A 286 9.98 1.59 8.18
N MET A 287 10.18 1.56 6.87
CA MET A 287 9.46 0.67 5.95
C MET A 287 10.45 -0.23 5.22
N HIS A 288 10.38 -1.52 5.53
CA HIS A 288 11.03 -2.55 4.75
C HIS A 288 10.35 -2.68 3.37
N TYR A 289 11.12 -2.41 2.32
CA TYR A 289 10.76 -2.68 0.94
C TYR A 289 11.23 -4.06 0.53
N ASN A 290 10.31 -4.87 -0.01
CA ASN A 290 10.66 -6.11 -0.66
C ASN A 290 11.45 -5.82 -1.93
N PHE A 291 12.53 -6.57 -2.12
CA PHE A 291 13.15 -6.67 -3.42
C PHE A 291 12.22 -7.34 -4.43
N ILE A 292 12.06 -6.70 -5.60
CA ILE A 292 11.31 -7.23 -6.74
C ILE A 292 12.25 -7.28 -7.95
N PRO A 293 12.38 -8.42 -8.66
CA PRO A 293 13.25 -8.53 -9.83
C PRO A 293 12.59 -7.91 -11.08
N THR A 294 12.55 -6.59 -11.12
CA THR A 294 12.02 -5.78 -12.24
C THR A 294 12.91 -4.57 -12.48
N GLY A 295 12.84 -3.95 -13.66
CA GLY A 295 13.81 -2.95 -14.11
C GLY A 295 15.26 -3.47 -13.95
N ARG A 296 16.15 -2.64 -13.40
CA ARG A 296 17.54 -3.03 -13.08
C ARG A 296 17.65 -4.11 -12.02
N GLY A 297 16.60 -4.29 -11.19
CA GLY A 297 16.53 -5.38 -10.22
C GLY A 297 16.66 -6.77 -10.85
N LYS A 298 16.34 -6.95 -12.13
CA LYS A 298 16.52 -8.23 -12.83
C LYS A 298 18.00 -8.70 -12.82
N GLU A 299 18.94 -7.77 -12.92
CA GLU A 299 20.38 -8.06 -12.99
C GLU A 299 21.00 -8.45 -11.64
N ILE A 300 20.27 -8.21 -10.54
CA ILE A 300 20.76 -8.44 -9.18
C ILE A 300 19.86 -9.38 -8.38
N THR A 301 19.10 -10.25 -9.05
CA THR A 301 18.24 -11.27 -8.41
C THR A 301 18.98 -12.13 -7.37
N LYS A 302 20.29 -12.36 -7.55
CA LYS A 302 21.16 -13.05 -6.59
C LYS A 302 21.23 -12.36 -5.22
N LEU A 303 20.97 -11.06 -5.15
CA LEU A 303 20.93 -10.28 -3.93
C LEU A 303 19.60 -10.39 -3.18
N ASP A 304 18.54 -10.96 -3.76
CA ASP A 304 17.30 -11.17 -2.99
C ASP A 304 17.54 -12.12 -1.81
N ILE A 305 16.89 -11.81 -0.68
CA ILE A 305 16.96 -12.59 0.54
C ILE A 305 16.10 -13.84 0.42
N SER A 306 16.58 -14.93 1.01
CA SER A 306 15.84 -16.20 1.06
C SER A 306 14.52 -16.06 1.83
N PRO A 307 13.55 -16.96 1.61
CA PRO A 307 12.33 -17.01 2.41
C PRO A 307 12.60 -17.02 3.91
N GLN A 308 13.63 -17.74 4.36
CA GLN A 308 14.04 -17.85 5.76
C GLN A 308 14.55 -16.52 6.31
N GLN A 309 15.41 -15.84 5.57
CA GLN A 309 15.90 -14.51 5.95
C GLN A 309 14.74 -13.52 6.01
N ARG A 310 13.83 -13.56 5.03
CA ARG A 310 12.65 -12.69 5.02
C ARG A 310 11.74 -12.93 6.22
N GLU A 311 11.44 -14.18 6.55
CA GLU A 311 10.63 -14.49 7.74
C GLU A 311 11.29 -13.99 9.02
N LYS A 312 12.60 -14.22 9.16
CA LYS A 312 13.37 -13.75 10.32
C LYS A 312 13.31 -12.22 10.44
N LEU A 313 13.47 -11.51 9.31
CA LEU A 313 13.32 -10.05 9.26
C LEU A 313 11.91 -9.60 9.66
N LEU A 314 10.87 -10.18 9.08
CA LEU A 314 9.48 -9.82 9.40
C LEU A 314 9.14 -10.09 10.87
N LEU A 315 9.61 -11.22 11.44
CA LEU A 315 9.45 -11.54 12.86
C LEU A 315 10.17 -10.53 13.75
N MET A 316 11.38 -10.11 13.36
CA MET A 316 12.12 -9.06 14.08
C MET A 316 11.33 -7.75 14.09
N LEU A 317 10.85 -7.29 12.93
CA LEU A 317 10.05 -6.06 12.82
C LEU A 317 8.78 -6.15 13.69
N ALA A 318 8.04 -7.25 13.62
CA ALA A 318 6.81 -7.43 14.40
C ALA A 318 7.09 -7.47 15.91
N LYS A 319 8.16 -8.14 16.34
CA LYS A 319 8.56 -8.23 17.76
C LYS A 319 8.97 -6.87 18.35
N GLN A 320 9.54 -5.98 17.53
CA GLN A 320 9.97 -4.64 17.93
C GLN A 320 8.87 -3.58 17.72
N SER A 321 7.83 -3.88 16.95
CA SER A 321 6.69 -2.98 16.75
C SER A 321 5.99 -2.65 18.08
N GLY A 322 5.64 -1.39 18.28
CA GLY A 322 5.08 -0.88 19.54
C GLY A 322 6.10 -0.65 20.66
N LYS A 323 7.39 -1.03 20.48
CA LYS A 323 8.47 -0.81 21.46
C LYS A 323 9.43 0.32 21.09
N ARG A 324 9.27 0.90 19.89
CA ARG A 324 10.11 1.98 19.36
C ARG A 324 9.25 3.21 19.05
N LYS A 325 9.85 4.40 19.01
CA LYS A 325 9.14 5.61 18.56
C LYS A 325 8.87 5.55 17.07
N VAL A 326 9.80 4.98 16.31
CA VAL A 326 9.63 4.74 14.88
C VAL A 326 8.72 3.55 14.64
N ALA A 327 7.79 3.74 13.72
CA ALA A 327 6.75 2.80 13.44
C ALA A 327 7.23 1.81 12.35
N LEU A 328 7.26 0.50 12.62
CA LEU A 328 7.87 -0.50 11.72
C LEU A 328 6.87 -1.12 10.72
N LEU A 329 7.11 -0.95 9.42
CA LEU A 329 6.30 -1.50 8.32
C LEU A 329 7.09 -2.40 7.40
N SER A 330 6.34 -3.17 6.61
CA SER A 330 6.87 -3.97 5.54
C SER A 330 5.90 -4.00 4.37
N THR A 331 6.43 -3.78 3.16
CA THR A 331 5.70 -3.95 1.90
C THR A 331 5.40 -5.43 1.58
N ALA A 332 5.93 -6.36 2.38
CA ALA A 332 5.68 -7.79 2.24
C ALA A 332 4.29 -8.16 2.75
N PRO A 333 3.40 -8.72 1.90
CA PRO A 333 2.07 -9.13 2.35
C PRO A 333 2.10 -10.17 3.48
N GLN A 334 3.20 -10.94 3.58
CA GLN A 334 3.45 -11.87 4.68
C GLN A 334 3.49 -11.18 6.04
N TYR A 335 3.77 -9.88 6.11
CA TYR A 335 3.87 -9.14 7.36
C TYR A 335 2.55 -9.13 8.13
N ALA A 336 1.41 -9.05 7.44
CA ALA A 336 0.09 -9.14 8.07
C ALA A 336 -0.08 -10.46 8.86
N ARG A 337 0.32 -11.59 8.26
CA ARG A 337 0.34 -12.92 8.92
C ARG A 337 1.33 -12.96 10.09
N VAL A 338 2.51 -12.35 9.92
CA VAL A 338 3.51 -12.35 10.99
C VAL A 338 2.99 -11.54 12.18
N CYS A 339 2.43 -10.34 11.93
CA CYS A 339 1.85 -9.47 12.93
C CYS A 339 0.68 -10.13 13.68
N SER A 340 -0.16 -10.95 13.05
CA SER A 340 -1.26 -11.64 13.76
C SER A 340 -0.78 -12.58 14.89
N GLY A 341 0.50 -12.97 14.89
CA GLY A 341 1.14 -13.69 16.00
C GLY A 341 1.61 -12.79 17.16
N PHE A 342 1.42 -11.48 17.06
CA PHE A 342 1.81 -10.47 18.04
C PHE A 342 0.61 -9.55 18.35
N ALA A 343 0.66 -8.81 19.46
CA ALA A 343 -0.38 -7.83 19.81
C ALA A 343 -0.33 -6.54 18.97
N VAL A 344 0.07 -6.65 17.70
CA VAL A 344 0.18 -5.57 16.72
C VAL A 344 -0.47 -6.00 15.42
N GLY A 345 -1.04 -5.04 14.67
CA GLY A 345 -1.73 -5.29 13.42
C GLY A 345 -1.05 -4.61 12.24
N SER A 346 -1.26 -5.15 11.05
CA SER A 346 -1.01 -4.43 9.80
C SER A 346 -2.16 -4.81 8.87
N LEU A 347 -3.14 -3.90 8.73
CA LEU A 347 -4.31 -4.17 7.90
C LEU A 347 -3.95 -4.21 6.42
N THR A 348 -2.90 -3.50 6.02
CA THR A 348 -2.27 -3.60 4.69
C THR A 348 -0.79 -3.31 4.81
N HIS A 349 -0.03 -3.58 3.75
CA HIS A 349 1.41 -3.31 3.66
C HIS A 349 1.81 -1.81 3.72
N PHE A 350 0.84 -0.89 3.87
CA PHE A 350 1.05 0.55 4.12
C PHE A 350 0.35 1.06 5.39
N ASP A 351 -0.24 0.17 6.19
CA ASP A 351 -1.13 0.57 7.26
C ASP A 351 -0.39 0.99 8.55
N ILE A 352 -0.58 2.24 8.94
CA ILE A 352 -0.10 2.80 10.21
C ILE A 352 -1.15 2.61 11.33
N PHE A 353 -2.43 2.43 10.99
CA PHE A 353 -3.54 2.34 11.96
C PHE A 353 -3.40 1.12 12.89
N GLY A 354 -2.92 -0.02 12.38
CA GLY A 354 -2.71 -1.23 13.18
C GLY A 354 -1.53 -1.20 14.16
N LYS A 355 -0.78 -0.09 14.27
CA LYS A 355 0.40 -0.01 15.14
C LYS A 355 0.12 0.50 16.54
N ASP A 356 -0.96 1.23 16.72
CA ASP A 356 -1.49 1.50 18.04
C ASP A 356 -2.11 0.19 18.56
N PRO A 357 -1.64 -0.37 19.70
CA PRO A 357 -2.11 -1.66 20.18
C PRO A 357 -3.62 -1.70 20.49
N GLU A 358 -4.22 -0.57 20.86
CA GLU A 358 -5.66 -0.48 21.11
C GLU A 358 -6.43 -0.46 19.78
N MET A 359 -5.94 0.30 18.80
CA MET A 359 -6.50 0.30 17.44
C MET A 359 -6.34 -1.05 16.75
N ALA A 360 -5.22 -1.75 16.96
CA ALA A 360 -4.97 -3.07 16.42
C ALA A 360 -6.01 -4.09 16.92
N LYS A 361 -6.35 -4.05 18.21
CA LYS A 361 -7.38 -4.93 18.80
C LYS A 361 -8.73 -4.72 18.13
N VAL A 362 -9.17 -3.47 18.02
CA VAL A 362 -10.50 -3.14 17.48
C VAL A 362 -10.58 -3.29 15.96
N SER A 363 -9.46 -3.17 15.24
CA SER A 363 -9.44 -3.23 13.76
C SER A 363 -9.00 -4.59 13.21
N SER A 364 -8.54 -5.51 14.04
CA SER A 364 -8.06 -6.85 13.65
C SER A 364 -9.03 -7.60 12.72
N PHE A 365 -10.34 -7.45 12.92
CA PHE A 365 -11.35 -8.07 12.04
C PHE A 365 -11.28 -7.59 10.59
N LEU A 366 -10.79 -6.37 10.34
CA LEU A 366 -10.61 -5.81 9.00
C LEU A 366 -9.43 -6.44 8.26
N ALA A 367 -8.54 -7.18 8.92
CA ALA A 367 -7.34 -7.73 8.29
C ALA A 367 -7.67 -8.67 7.12
N ASP A 368 -8.69 -9.52 7.25
CA ASP A 368 -9.12 -10.41 6.15
C ASP A 368 -9.97 -9.70 5.09
N PHE A 369 -10.57 -8.55 5.42
CA PHE A 369 -11.29 -7.74 4.44
C PHE A 369 -10.33 -6.85 3.66
N VAL A 370 -9.48 -6.08 4.30
CA VAL A 370 -8.64 -5.10 3.60
C VAL A 370 -7.33 -5.73 3.13
N GLY A 371 -6.82 -6.72 3.86
CA GLY A 371 -5.40 -7.02 3.89
C GLY A 371 -4.75 -7.74 2.73
N GLY A 372 -3.43 -7.82 2.89
CA GLY A 372 -2.50 -8.37 1.92
C GLY A 372 -2.12 -7.37 0.83
N CYS A 373 -1.83 -7.92 -0.35
CA CYS A 373 -1.48 -7.12 -1.52
C CYS A 373 -2.70 -6.30 -1.99
N GLY A 374 -2.52 -4.98 -2.08
CA GLY A 374 -3.55 -4.03 -2.53
C GLY A 374 -3.62 -3.85 -4.04
N THR A 375 -2.72 -4.48 -4.81
CA THR A 375 -2.63 -4.38 -6.28
C THR A 375 -3.97 -4.74 -6.91
N GLY A 376 -4.51 -3.81 -7.70
CA GLY A 376 -5.80 -3.97 -8.38
C GLY A 376 -7.02 -3.97 -7.47
N ARG A 377 -6.87 -3.75 -6.16
CA ARG A 377 -7.95 -3.76 -5.18
C ARG A 377 -8.12 -2.43 -4.45
N LEU A 378 -6.97 -1.82 -4.09
CA LEU A 378 -6.87 -0.59 -3.31
C LEU A 378 -6.01 0.45 -4.02
N TYR A 379 -5.13 0.05 -4.93
CA TYR A 379 -4.28 0.98 -5.67
C TYR A 379 -3.96 0.50 -7.09
N LEU A 380 -3.56 1.44 -7.93
CA LEU A 380 -2.91 1.24 -9.23
C LEU A 380 -1.64 2.09 -9.32
N ALA A 381 -0.85 1.85 -10.36
CA ALA A 381 0.27 2.71 -10.73
C ALA A 381 -0.01 3.42 -12.07
N MET A 382 0.56 4.62 -12.23
CA MET A 382 0.54 5.38 -13.48
C MET A 382 1.97 5.76 -13.86
N GLU A 383 2.30 5.60 -15.14
CA GLU A 383 3.61 5.94 -15.71
C GLU A 383 3.68 7.40 -16.17
N PRO A 384 4.89 7.91 -16.47
CA PRO A 384 5.08 9.28 -16.90
C PRO A 384 4.30 9.67 -18.16
N ASN A 385 4.03 8.72 -19.06
CA ASN A 385 3.26 8.89 -20.31
C ASN A 385 1.74 8.64 -20.15
N GLY A 386 1.30 8.38 -18.91
CA GLY A 386 -0.11 8.12 -18.59
C GLY A 386 -0.54 6.65 -18.64
N ASP A 387 0.37 5.71 -18.97
CA ASP A 387 0.04 4.29 -18.93
C ASP A 387 -0.29 3.83 -17.52
N ILE A 388 -1.35 3.04 -17.39
CA ILE A 388 -1.82 2.52 -16.11
C ILE A 388 -1.38 1.05 -15.96
N LYS A 389 -0.89 0.71 -14.77
CA LYS A 389 -0.41 -0.62 -14.40
C LYS A 389 -1.04 -1.08 -13.06
N PRO A 390 -1.15 -2.39 -12.80
CA PRO A 390 -1.64 -2.89 -11.51
C PRO A 390 -0.77 -2.49 -10.31
N CYS A 391 0.53 -2.31 -10.51
CA CYS A 391 1.54 -1.98 -9.51
C CYS A 391 2.77 -1.38 -10.21
N VAL A 392 3.51 -0.50 -9.54
CA VAL A 392 4.76 0.10 -10.06
C VAL A 392 5.81 -0.95 -10.46
N PHE A 393 5.77 -2.12 -9.82
CA PHE A 393 6.71 -3.20 -10.09
C PHE A 393 6.25 -4.19 -11.17
N ILE A 394 4.99 -4.09 -11.64
CA ILE A 394 4.39 -5.02 -12.60
C ILE A 394 4.31 -4.32 -13.96
N PRO A 395 5.15 -4.70 -14.95
CA PRO A 395 5.20 -4.05 -16.26
C PRO A 395 4.09 -4.55 -17.20
N VAL A 396 2.85 -4.58 -16.71
CA VAL A 396 1.66 -4.97 -17.49
C VAL A 396 0.78 -3.74 -17.64
N LYS A 397 0.66 -3.22 -18.86
CA LYS A 397 -0.25 -2.11 -19.19
C LYS A 397 -1.69 -2.61 -19.18
N ILE A 398 -2.55 -1.90 -18.46
CA ILE A 398 -3.99 -2.20 -18.38
C ILE A 398 -4.89 -1.10 -18.97
N GLY A 399 -4.31 0.06 -19.30
CA GLY A 399 -4.98 1.19 -19.94
C GLY A 399 -4.05 2.41 -20.01
N ASN A 400 -4.58 3.56 -20.44
CA ASN A 400 -3.87 4.84 -20.43
C ASN A 400 -4.84 5.96 -20.01
N ILE A 401 -4.40 6.87 -19.13
CA ILE A 401 -5.25 7.94 -18.56
C ILE A 401 -5.78 8.92 -19.62
N LYS A 402 -5.10 9.06 -20.76
CA LYS A 402 -5.53 9.93 -21.86
C LYS A 402 -6.71 9.37 -22.63
N GLU A 403 -6.71 8.05 -22.83
CA GLU A 403 -7.60 7.38 -23.79
C GLU A 403 -8.70 6.56 -23.12
N SER A 404 -8.42 5.93 -21.99
CA SER A 404 -9.32 4.96 -21.37
C SER A 404 -10.39 5.64 -20.51
N ASP A 405 -11.61 5.07 -20.49
CA ASP A 405 -12.53 5.29 -19.37
C ASP A 405 -11.94 4.63 -18.13
N PHE A 406 -11.41 5.45 -17.22
CA PHE A 406 -10.72 4.99 -16.03
C PHE A 406 -11.61 4.12 -15.14
N ARG A 407 -12.91 4.43 -15.04
CA ARG A 407 -13.84 3.72 -14.17
C ARG A 407 -14.18 2.36 -14.77
N GLU A 408 -14.50 2.31 -16.06
CA GLU A 408 -14.76 1.05 -16.75
C GLU A 408 -13.52 0.14 -16.69
N MET A 409 -12.33 0.68 -16.99
CA MET A 409 -11.07 -0.04 -16.88
C MET A 409 -10.87 -0.62 -15.47
N TRP A 410 -11.08 0.17 -14.41
CA TRP A 410 -10.96 -0.34 -13.05
C TRP A 410 -11.92 -1.49 -12.77
N LEU A 411 -13.18 -1.41 -13.21
CA LEU A 411 -14.20 -2.40 -12.87
C LEU A 411 -14.03 -3.70 -13.68
N GLU A 412 -13.79 -3.58 -14.99
CA GLU A 412 -13.95 -4.70 -15.93
C GLU A 412 -12.64 -5.29 -16.47
N ASN A 413 -11.49 -4.66 -16.23
CA ASN A 413 -10.22 -5.14 -16.77
C ASN A 413 -9.92 -6.58 -16.35
N ARG A 414 -9.56 -7.42 -17.33
CA ARG A 414 -9.32 -8.86 -17.14
C ARG A 414 -8.21 -9.14 -16.13
N SER A 415 -7.05 -8.52 -16.28
CA SER A 415 -5.90 -8.74 -15.39
C SER A 415 -6.22 -8.34 -13.95
N LEU A 416 -7.00 -7.26 -13.76
CA LEU A 416 -7.47 -6.86 -12.44
C LEU A 416 -8.43 -7.89 -11.83
N ARG A 417 -9.38 -8.43 -12.62
CA ARG A 417 -10.29 -9.49 -12.16
C ARG A 417 -9.52 -10.76 -11.74
N GLU A 418 -8.49 -11.14 -12.48
CA GLU A 418 -7.66 -12.30 -12.16
C GLU A 418 -6.91 -12.15 -10.82
N ILE A 419 -6.30 -11.00 -10.54
CA ILE A 419 -5.56 -10.79 -9.28
C ILE A 419 -6.48 -10.49 -8.07
N ARG A 420 -7.72 -10.05 -8.31
CA ARG A 420 -8.75 -9.87 -7.26
C ARG A 420 -9.26 -11.21 -6.75
N ASP A 421 -9.40 -12.21 -7.62
CA ASP A 421 -9.89 -13.54 -7.26
C ASP A 421 -8.75 -14.42 -6.74
N ARG A 422 -8.43 -14.27 -5.45
CA ARG A 422 -7.37 -15.06 -4.80
C ARG A 422 -7.62 -16.57 -4.81
N LYS A 423 -8.85 -17.03 -5.07
CA LYS A 423 -9.15 -18.49 -5.18
C LYS A 423 -8.52 -19.10 -6.43
N LYS A 424 -8.24 -18.29 -7.45
CA LYS A 424 -7.60 -18.71 -8.71
C LYS A 424 -6.08 -18.68 -8.66
N PHE A 425 -5.48 -18.36 -7.51
CA PHE A 425 -4.03 -18.39 -7.37
C PHE A 425 -3.50 -19.82 -7.52
N ILE A 426 -2.21 -19.92 -7.86
CA ILE A 426 -1.50 -21.19 -8.04
C ILE A 426 -0.57 -21.42 -6.84
N GLY A 427 -0.28 -22.68 -6.53
CA GLY A 427 0.64 -23.08 -5.46
C GLY A 427 0.09 -22.80 -4.05
N HIS A 428 0.96 -22.60 -3.06
CA HIS A 428 0.52 -22.47 -1.67
C HIS A 428 -0.38 -21.26 -1.42
N CYS A 429 -0.29 -20.19 -2.22
CA CYS A 429 -1.17 -19.03 -2.07
C CYS A 429 -2.65 -19.36 -2.34
N ALA A 430 -2.95 -20.43 -3.08
CA ALA A 430 -4.31 -20.87 -3.39
C ALA A 430 -5.02 -21.50 -2.18
N ILE A 431 -4.28 -22.25 -1.36
CA ILE A 431 -4.78 -23.11 -0.28
C ILE A 431 -4.45 -22.61 1.13
N CYS A 432 -3.63 -21.57 1.25
CA CYS A 432 -3.19 -21.03 2.55
C CYS A 432 -4.35 -20.42 3.35
N GLU A 433 -4.38 -20.66 4.65
CA GLU A 433 -5.37 -20.05 5.57
C GLU A 433 -5.30 -18.52 5.56
N PHE A 434 -4.10 -17.94 5.40
CA PHE A 434 -3.87 -16.49 5.32
C PHE A 434 -4.11 -15.91 3.92
N ARG A 435 -4.83 -16.60 3.05
CA ARG A 435 -5.07 -16.15 1.66
C ARG A 435 -5.77 -14.78 1.61
N ALA A 436 -6.70 -14.50 2.52
CA ALA A 436 -7.45 -13.24 2.56
C ALA A 436 -6.63 -12.06 3.13
N SER A 437 -5.88 -12.29 4.21
CA SER A 437 -5.06 -11.26 4.89
C SER A 437 -3.65 -11.08 4.31
N CYS A 438 -3.13 -12.02 3.50
CA CYS A 438 -1.80 -11.93 2.88
C CYS A 438 -1.87 -12.05 1.34
N GLY A 439 -2.23 -13.23 0.82
CA GLY A 439 -2.31 -13.50 -0.61
C GLY A 439 -0.99 -13.45 -1.40
N GLY A 440 0.15 -13.14 -0.77
CA GLY A 440 1.47 -13.06 -1.42
C GLY A 440 1.65 -11.86 -2.37
N CYS A 441 2.91 -11.47 -2.62
CA CYS A 441 3.23 -10.35 -3.49
C CYS A 441 3.06 -10.72 -4.98
N ARG A 442 2.09 -10.10 -5.66
CA ARG A 442 1.83 -10.31 -7.09
C ARG A 442 2.99 -9.82 -7.97
N ALA A 443 3.71 -8.79 -7.51
CA ALA A 443 4.89 -8.30 -8.22
C ALA A 443 6.07 -9.27 -8.18
N ARG A 444 6.30 -9.99 -7.06
CA ARG A 444 7.32 -11.05 -7.00
C ARG A 444 6.88 -12.29 -7.76
N SER A 445 5.59 -12.62 -7.71
CA SER A 445 5.01 -13.67 -8.57
C SER A 445 5.36 -13.40 -10.04
N TYR A 446 5.03 -12.21 -10.55
CA TYR A 446 5.31 -11.84 -11.93
C TYR A 446 6.82 -11.75 -12.21
N GLY A 447 7.59 -11.13 -11.32
CA GLY A 447 9.03 -10.93 -11.52
C GLY A 447 9.83 -12.24 -11.60
N TYR A 448 9.41 -13.30 -10.90
CA TYR A 448 10.11 -14.59 -10.93
C TYR A 448 9.52 -15.60 -11.91
N TYR A 449 8.21 -15.55 -12.17
CA TYR A 449 7.52 -16.57 -12.97
C TYR A 449 6.91 -16.04 -14.27
N GLY A 450 6.84 -14.72 -14.45
CA GLY A 450 6.08 -14.10 -15.54
C GLY A 450 4.55 -14.22 -15.37
N ASP A 451 4.08 -14.64 -14.20
CA ASP A 451 2.67 -14.93 -13.94
C ASP A 451 2.17 -14.14 -12.71
N LEU A 452 1.06 -13.42 -12.88
CA LEU A 452 0.42 -12.61 -11.85
C LEU A 452 -0.23 -13.46 -10.75
N VAL A 453 -0.69 -14.67 -11.05
CA VAL A 453 -1.47 -15.51 -10.12
C VAL A 453 -0.66 -16.64 -9.49
N HIS A 454 0.62 -16.80 -9.85
CA HIS A 454 1.52 -17.75 -9.22
C HIS A 454 1.76 -17.45 -7.72
N ALA A 455 2.30 -18.43 -6.99
CA ALA A 455 2.67 -18.27 -5.59
C ALA A 455 3.83 -17.29 -5.42
N ASP A 456 3.86 -16.53 -4.31
CA ASP A 456 4.99 -15.67 -3.98
C ASP A 456 6.21 -16.50 -3.55
N PRO A 457 7.31 -16.54 -4.32
CA PRO A 457 8.42 -17.46 -4.06
C PRO A 457 9.24 -17.12 -2.82
N GLY A 458 9.11 -15.92 -2.25
CA GLY A 458 9.83 -15.58 -1.01
C GLY A 458 9.05 -15.80 0.27
N CYS A 459 7.88 -16.42 0.19
CA CYS A 459 7.18 -16.91 1.37
C CYS A 459 7.87 -18.15 1.94
N MET A 460 7.92 -18.28 3.27
CA MET A 460 8.46 -19.48 3.93
C MET A 460 7.75 -20.78 3.58
N LEU A 461 6.50 -20.70 3.13
CA LEU A 461 5.75 -21.86 2.66
C LEU A 461 6.18 -22.30 1.24
N ASN A 462 6.91 -21.46 0.51
CA ASN A 462 7.34 -21.68 -0.88
C ASN A 462 8.86 -21.91 -1.01
N VAL A 463 9.52 -22.37 0.06
CA VAL A 463 10.99 -22.59 0.08
C VAL A 463 11.46 -23.52 -1.05
N LYS A 464 10.70 -24.57 -1.36
CA LYS A 464 11.05 -25.48 -2.45
C LYS A 464 11.04 -24.80 -3.81
N ASP A 465 10.12 -23.85 -4.02
CA ASP A 465 10.05 -23.11 -5.27
C ASP A 465 11.20 -22.10 -5.38
N TRP A 466 11.53 -21.46 -4.26
CA TRP A 466 12.73 -20.61 -4.15
C TRP A 466 14.02 -21.37 -4.47
N GLU A 467 14.18 -22.58 -3.94
CA GLU A 467 15.33 -23.46 -4.18
C GLU A 467 15.46 -23.83 -5.67
N LYS A 468 14.34 -24.10 -6.34
CA LYS A 468 14.31 -24.34 -7.79
C LYS A 468 14.73 -23.11 -8.58
N ILE A 469 14.17 -21.94 -8.27
CA ILE A 469 14.52 -20.65 -8.93
C ILE A 469 16.02 -20.35 -8.78
N THR A 470 16.57 -20.55 -7.59
CA THR A 470 17.95 -20.16 -7.27
C THR A 470 18.99 -21.26 -7.54
N GLY A 471 18.57 -22.43 -8.03
CA GLY A 471 19.45 -23.56 -8.30
C GLY A 471 20.09 -24.22 -7.07
N LYS A 472 19.61 -23.91 -5.84
CA LYS A 472 20.16 -24.45 -4.58
C LYS A 472 19.37 -25.70 -4.15
N LYS A 473 19.96 -26.90 -4.24
CA LYS A 473 19.41 -28.09 -3.56
C LYS A 473 19.64 -27.98 -2.04
N SER A 474 18.59 -28.14 -1.23
CA SER A 474 18.75 -28.12 0.24
C SER A 474 19.71 -29.23 0.71
N ARG A 475 20.73 -28.85 1.47
CA ARG A 475 21.43 -29.80 2.34
C ARG A 475 20.43 -30.20 3.42
N LYS A 476 19.83 -31.38 3.26
CA LYS A 476 18.93 -31.98 4.26
C LYS A 476 19.57 -31.89 5.65
N ALA A 477 18.83 -31.30 6.59
CA ALA A 477 19.12 -31.36 8.02
C ALA A 477 19.33 -32.82 8.45
N GLY A 478 20.33 -33.04 9.30
CA GLY A 478 20.88 -34.33 9.67
C GLY A 478 19.84 -35.40 10.03
N LYS A 479 20.00 -36.58 9.44
CA LYS A 479 19.37 -37.81 9.92
C LYS A 479 19.79 -38.00 11.39
N LYS A 480 18.81 -37.94 12.29
CA LYS A 480 18.90 -38.46 13.66
C LYS A 480 19.56 -39.84 13.64
N GLY A 481 20.60 -40.00 14.47
CA GLY A 481 21.29 -41.25 14.67
C GLY A 481 20.30 -42.37 15.00
N LYS A 482 20.35 -43.46 14.22
CA LYS A 482 19.70 -44.71 14.60
C LYS A 482 20.44 -45.25 15.82
N GLY A 483 19.77 -45.23 16.97
CA GLY A 483 20.21 -45.90 18.17
C GLY A 483 20.49 -47.38 17.91
N LYS A 484 21.66 -47.84 18.36
CA LYS A 484 22.05 -49.24 18.39
C LYS A 484 21.04 -50.00 19.28
N LYS A 485 20.38 -51.01 18.72
CA LYS A 485 19.66 -52.04 19.48
C LYS A 485 20.67 -52.85 20.28
N VAL A 486 20.62 -52.73 21.60
CA VAL A 486 21.31 -53.64 22.53
C VAL A 486 20.52 -54.94 22.56
N VAL A 487 21.11 -56.01 22.03
CA VAL A 487 20.62 -57.39 22.17
C VAL A 487 21.13 -57.90 23.52
N LYS A 488 20.25 -58.00 24.52
CA LYS A 488 20.51 -58.81 25.74
C LYS A 488 20.45 -60.29 25.34
N LYS A 489 21.61 -60.96 25.31
CA LYS A 489 21.68 -62.43 25.39
C LYS A 489 21.68 -62.83 26.87
N ARG A 490 20.76 -63.72 27.22
CA ARG A 490 20.72 -64.49 28.46
C ARG A 490 22.03 -65.26 28.65
N LYS A 491 22.62 -65.16 29.84
CA LYS A 491 23.09 -66.29 30.65
C LYS A 491 22.85 -65.94 32.11
#